data_AF-A0A078K9K6-F1
#
_entry.id   AF-A0A078K9K6-F1
#
_cell.length_a   1.000
_cell.length_b   1.000
_cell.length_c   1.000
_cell.angle_alpha   90.00
_cell.angle_beta   90.00
_cell.angle_gamma   90.00
#
_symmetry.space_group_name_H-M   'P 1'
#
loop_
_entity.id
_entity.type
_entity.pdbx_description
1 polymer ?
#
loop_
_entity_poly.entity_id
_entity_poly.type
_entity_poly.pdbx_seq_one_letter_code
_entity_poly.pdbx_strand_id
1 'polypeptide(L)'
;MTNFLIIKWKKIKYKYMTTKLKIAKRNENDDKIEQKINNNLNINNFEYILKSIQESKQIDSIKKCSTLDRYISFLLKKNKLNKENYKYKRNILQVHLLAIGCELVKIIGDGNCLFRSISYNLFGKQIYHMYIRQACVDYMLNYKDEYSIYFEEGKFTRYIKNMLNDGYWGDELCIKAIADTFDCVVYIITSNPDKWLLKYEPKCKNNNQLKKCIFLAYSSPIHYDSLKLIKM
;
A
#
# COMPACT_ATOMS: atom_id res chain seq x y z
N MET A 1 -27.67 -19.56 13.51
CA MET A 1 -26.60 -20.26 12.75
C MET A 1 -25.83 -19.17 12.01
N THR A 2 -24.61 -18.82 12.37
CA THR A 2 -23.37 -19.54 12.02
C THR A 2 -22.25 -19.14 13.00
N ASN A 3 -21.86 -20.07 13.88
CA ASN A 3 -20.78 -19.87 14.86
C ASN A 3 -19.61 -20.84 14.62
N PHE A 4 -19.25 -21.06 13.36
CA PHE A 4 -18.17 -21.95 12.96
C PHE A 4 -17.24 -21.20 12.01
N LEU A 5 -16.17 -20.56 12.55
CA LEU A 5 -14.85 -20.36 11.89
C LEU A 5 -13.95 -19.32 12.59
N ILE A 6 -14.48 -18.49 13.49
CA ILE A 6 -13.72 -17.40 14.13
C ILE A 6 -12.54 -17.90 15.00
N ILE A 7 -12.58 -19.15 15.48
CA ILE A 7 -11.63 -19.65 16.51
C ILE A 7 -10.42 -20.44 15.95
N LYS A 8 -10.33 -20.75 14.65
CA LYS A 8 -9.15 -21.50 14.12
C LYS A 8 -8.09 -20.67 13.39
N TRP A 9 -8.44 -19.50 12.85
CA TRP A 9 -7.51 -18.65 12.09
C TRP A 9 -6.45 -17.96 12.96
N LYS A 10 -6.86 -17.39 14.11
CA LYS A 10 -5.94 -16.75 15.08
C LYS A 10 -4.83 -17.69 15.54
N LYS A 11 -5.17 -18.96 15.83
CA LYS A 11 -4.22 -19.96 16.36
C LYS A 11 -3.24 -20.49 15.29
N ILE A 12 -3.70 -20.73 14.06
CA ILE A 12 -2.85 -21.28 12.97
C ILE A 12 -1.87 -20.22 12.45
N LYS A 13 -2.33 -18.98 12.26
CA LYS A 13 -1.50 -17.82 11.89
C LYS A 13 -0.42 -17.51 12.94
N TYR A 14 -0.78 -17.62 14.22
CA TYR A 14 0.10 -17.42 15.36
C TYR A 14 1.21 -18.50 15.48
N LYS A 15 0.87 -19.76 15.22
CA LYS A 15 1.83 -20.87 15.22
C LYS A 15 2.91 -20.68 14.15
N TYR A 16 2.54 -20.24 12.94
CA TYR A 16 3.49 -20.00 11.85
C TYR A 16 4.44 -18.81 12.13
N MET A 17 3.91 -17.69 12.63
CA MET A 17 4.68 -16.48 12.97
C MET A 17 5.78 -16.73 14.00
N THR A 18 5.44 -17.47 15.06
CA THR A 18 6.35 -17.75 16.18
C THR A 18 7.42 -18.80 15.84
N THR A 19 7.08 -19.81 15.05
CA THR A 19 8.02 -20.91 14.76
C THR A 19 8.93 -20.66 13.55
N LYS A 20 8.53 -19.82 12.58
CA LYS A 20 9.29 -19.63 11.32
C LYS A 20 9.92 -18.24 11.16
N LEU A 21 9.30 -17.17 11.65
CA LEU A 21 9.75 -15.80 11.38
C LEU A 21 10.51 -15.16 12.56
N LYS A 22 10.55 -15.81 13.74
CA LYS A 22 11.11 -15.26 15.00
C LYS A 22 10.56 -13.87 15.38
N ILE A 23 9.42 -13.47 14.81
CA ILE A 23 8.71 -12.25 15.19
C ILE A 23 8.03 -12.56 16.52
N ALA A 24 8.25 -11.71 17.52
CA ALA A 24 7.69 -11.87 18.85
C ALA A 24 6.16 -12.00 18.78
N LYS A 25 5.58 -12.73 19.75
CA LYS A 25 4.13 -12.73 20.02
C LYS A 25 3.61 -11.32 19.82
N ARG A 26 2.56 -11.14 19.01
CA ARG A 26 1.76 -9.93 19.01
C ARG A 26 1.41 -9.65 20.47
N ASN A 27 2.04 -8.64 21.05
CA ASN A 27 1.81 -8.26 22.43
C ASN A 27 0.62 -7.29 22.43
N GLU A 28 0.07 -7.04 23.61
CA GLU A 28 -1.03 -6.09 23.81
C GLU A 28 -0.79 -4.74 23.11
N ASN A 29 0.47 -4.37 22.84
CA ASN A 29 0.83 -3.16 22.10
C ASN A 29 0.43 -3.18 20.64
N ASP A 30 0.49 -4.30 19.94
CA ASP A 30 0.13 -4.33 18.52
C ASP A 30 -1.39 -4.28 18.32
N ASP A 31 -2.18 -4.86 19.23
CA ASP A 31 -3.65 -4.72 19.25
C ASP A 31 -4.03 -3.28 19.64
N LYS A 32 -3.34 -2.67 20.61
CA LYS A 32 -3.43 -1.23 20.90
C LYS A 32 -3.02 -0.37 19.71
N ILE A 33 -2.02 -0.80 18.92
CA ILE A 33 -1.58 -0.12 17.70
C ILE A 33 -2.68 -0.20 16.64
N GLU A 34 -3.31 -1.35 16.42
CA GLU A 34 -4.44 -1.48 15.48
C GLU A 34 -5.65 -0.63 15.92
N GLN A 35 -5.95 -0.58 17.22
CA GLN A 35 -6.93 0.37 17.76
C GLN A 35 -6.51 1.83 17.56
N LYS A 36 -5.22 2.17 17.71
CA LYS A 36 -4.69 3.52 17.41
C LYS A 36 -4.76 3.86 15.91
N ILE A 37 -4.49 2.93 15.00
CA ILE A 37 -4.73 3.12 13.54
C ILE A 37 -6.20 3.44 13.33
N ASN A 38 -7.08 2.76 14.07
CA ASN A 38 -8.50 3.00 13.98
C ASN A 38 -8.88 4.44 14.37
N ASN A 39 -8.12 5.07 15.25
CA ASN A 39 -8.43 6.38 15.84
C ASN A 39 -7.60 7.57 15.31
N ASN A 40 -6.36 7.39 14.84
CA ASN A 40 -5.38 8.49 14.65
C ASN A 40 -4.80 8.63 13.22
N LEU A 41 -5.62 8.54 12.19
CA LEU A 41 -5.18 8.94 10.85
C LEU A 41 -5.35 10.44 10.70
N ASN A 42 -4.25 11.13 10.41
CA ASN A 42 -4.13 12.58 10.54
C ASN A 42 -4.93 13.31 9.44
N ILE A 43 -6.17 13.66 9.76
CA ILE A 43 -7.20 14.21 8.86
C ILE A 43 -6.85 15.63 8.37
N ASN A 44 -6.13 16.44 9.15
CA ASN A 44 -5.89 17.84 8.80
C ASN A 44 -4.88 18.00 7.65
N ASN A 45 -3.85 17.14 7.60
CA ASN A 45 -2.92 17.10 6.47
C ASN A 45 -3.62 16.60 5.19
N PHE A 46 -4.67 15.79 5.35
CA PHE A 46 -5.37 15.15 4.25
C PHE A 46 -6.21 16.14 3.43
N GLU A 47 -6.97 17.03 4.09
CA GLU A 47 -7.81 18.02 3.40
C GLU A 47 -6.99 18.98 2.54
N TYR A 48 -5.86 19.46 3.06
CA TYR A 48 -4.95 20.32 2.29
C TYR A 48 -4.44 19.59 1.05
N ILE A 49 -3.90 18.37 1.19
CA ILE A 49 -3.33 17.64 0.06
C ILE A 49 -4.41 17.39 -1.01
N LEU A 50 -5.61 17.00 -0.61
CA LEU A 50 -6.71 16.83 -1.56
C LEU A 50 -7.09 18.11 -2.27
N LYS A 51 -7.18 19.23 -1.54
CA LYS A 51 -7.46 20.54 -2.10
C LYS A 51 -6.37 20.96 -3.09
N SER A 52 -5.09 20.81 -2.74
CA SER A 52 -3.98 21.11 -3.66
C SER A 52 -3.98 20.21 -4.89
N ILE A 53 -4.34 18.93 -4.75
CA ILE A 53 -4.52 18.01 -5.88
C ILE A 53 -5.67 18.49 -6.79
N GLN A 54 -6.78 18.96 -6.22
CA GLN A 54 -7.92 19.49 -6.99
C GLN A 54 -7.58 20.81 -7.69
N GLU A 55 -6.93 21.74 -6.99
CA GLU A 55 -6.54 23.07 -7.49
C GLU A 55 -5.47 23.00 -8.58
N SER A 56 -4.62 21.96 -8.57
CA SER A 56 -3.63 21.69 -9.62
C SER A 56 -4.25 21.40 -11.00
N LYS A 57 -5.58 21.40 -11.16
CA LYS A 57 -6.32 21.30 -12.44
C LYS A 57 -5.76 20.25 -13.42
N GLN A 58 -5.56 19.01 -12.95
CA GLN A 58 -5.42 17.82 -13.80
C GLN A 58 -6.41 16.73 -13.38
N ILE A 59 -7.70 17.07 -13.26
CA ILE A 59 -8.73 16.09 -12.94
C ILE A 59 -8.91 15.07 -14.08
N ASP A 60 -8.57 15.45 -15.32
CA ASP A 60 -8.68 14.58 -16.50
C ASP A 60 -7.65 13.43 -16.55
N SER A 61 -6.61 13.45 -15.69
CA SER A 61 -5.57 12.40 -15.63
C SER A 61 -5.65 11.48 -14.40
N ILE A 62 -6.68 11.62 -13.55
CA ILE A 62 -6.91 10.73 -12.41
C ILE A 62 -7.50 9.41 -12.90
N LYS A 63 -6.64 8.40 -13.14
CA LYS A 63 -7.12 7.06 -13.48
C LYS A 63 -7.49 6.31 -12.21
N LYS A 64 -8.79 6.00 -12.05
CA LYS A 64 -9.20 4.91 -11.15
C LYS A 64 -8.60 3.62 -11.70
N CYS A 65 -7.59 3.08 -11.02
CA CYS A 65 -6.98 1.86 -11.51
C CYS A 65 -7.96 0.70 -11.33
N SER A 66 -8.33 0.06 -12.44
CA SER A 66 -8.99 -1.24 -12.45
C SER A 66 -7.95 -2.34 -12.24
N THR A 67 -8.35 -3.54 -11.89
CA THR A 67 -7.41 -4.66 -11.69
C THR A 67 -6.78 -5.20 -12.98
N LEU A 68 -7.42 -5.00 -14.14
CA LEU A 68 -6.93 -5.47 -15.45
C LEU A 68 -5.81 -4.59 -16.04
N ASP A 69 -5.87 -3.27 -15.85
CA ASP A 69 -4.82 -2.32 -16.27
C ASP A 69 -3.44 -2.61 -15.65
N ARG A 70 -3.41 -3.41 -14.56
CA ARG A 70 -2.28 -3.61 -13.66
C ARG A 70 -1.42 -4.83 -14.00
N TYR A 71 -2.05 -5.91 -14.46
CA TYR A 71 -1.36 -7.14 -14.85
C TYR A 71 -0.43 -6.90 -16.06
N ILE A 72 -0.87 -6.08 -17.01
CA ILE A 72 -0.09 -5.69 -18.20
C ILE A 72 1.16 -4.88 -17.80
N SER A 73 1.04 -3.93 -16.87
CA SER A 73 2.19 -3.12 -16.40
C SER A 73 3.25 -3.96 -15.66
N PHE A 74 2.82 -4.99 -14.92
CA PHE A 74 3.72 -5.93 -14.23
C PHE A 74 4.51 -6.79 -15.21
N LEU A 75 3.85 -7.34 -16.24
CA LEU A 75 4.48 -8.20 -17.23
C LEU A 75 5.46 -7.45 -18.15
N LEU A 76 5.13 -6.21 -18.53
CA LEU A 76 5.92 -5.43 -19.50
C LEU A 76 7.25 -4.85 -18.94
N LYS A 77 7.46 -4.83 -17.62
CA LYS A 77 8.55 -4.07 -16.97
C LYS A 77 9.77 -4.87 -16.54
N LYS A 78 9.83 -6.16 -16.88
CA LYS A 78 10.95 -7.04 -16.49
C LYS A 78 12.28 -6.70 -17.19
N ASN A 79 12.26 -5.85 -18.22
CA ASN A 79 13.45 -5.46 -18.99
C ASN A 79 13.86 -4.01 -18.71
N LYS A 80 15.12 -3.84 -18.24
CA LYS A 80 15.90 -2.59 -18.03
C LYS A 80 15.60 -1.78 -16.76
N LEU A 81 16.24 -2.18 -15.66
CA LEU A 81 16.54 -1.30 -14.51
C LEU A 81 18.00 -0.79 -14.66
N ASN A 82 18.20 0.52 -14.79
CA ASN A 82 19.52 1.16 -14.68
C ASN A 82 19.46 2.31 -13.63
N LYS A 83 20.59 2.63 -13.00
CA LYS A 83 20.66 3.62 -11.90
C LYS A 83 20.30 5.04 -12.37
N GLU A 84 20.65 5.39 -13.60
CA GLU A 84 20.38 6.71 -14.19
C GLU A 84 18.88 6.96 -14.39
N ASN A 85 18.14 5.96 -14.89
CA ASN A 85 16.68 6.05 -15.05
C ASN A 85 15.98 6.18 -13.69
N TYR A 86 16.50 5.57 -12.62
CA TYR A 86 15.96 5.78 -11.27
C TYR A 86 16.13 7.23 -10.79
N LYS A 87 17.32 7.81 -10.91
CA LYS A 87 17.56 9.22 -10.51
C LYS A 87 16.67 10.18 -11.29
N TYR A 88 16.59 9.99 -12.60
CA TYR A 88 15.71 10.78 -13.48
C TYR A 88 14.24 10.71 -13.04
N LYS A 89 13.71 9.50 -12.80
CA LYS A 89 12.34 9.29 -12.32
C LYS A 89 12.09 9.91 -10.95
N ARG A 90 13.06 9.82 -10.04
CA ARG A 90 12.96 10.46 -8.73
C ARG A 90 12.85 11.98 -8.84
N ASN A 91 13.59 12.60 -9.77
CA ASN A 91 13.51 14.04 -9.99
C ASN A 91 12.13 14.47 -10.50
N ILE A 92 11.56 13.74 -11.48
CA ILE A 92 10.18 14.00 -11.94
C ILE A 92 9.18 13.91 -10.79
N LEU A 93 9.30 12.86 -9.96
CA LEU A 93 8.44 12.68 -8.80
C LEU A 93 8.56 13.84 -7.80
N GLN A 94 9.77 14.35 -7.56
CA GLN A 94 9.97 15.52 -6.69
C GLN A 94 9.28 16.77 -7.24
N VAL A 95 9.34 17.00 -8.56
CA VAL A 95 8.61 18.11 -9.20
C VAL A 95 7.10 17.97 -8.97
N HIS A 96 6.54 16.78 -9.20
CA HIS A 96 5.10 16.54 -8.95
C HIS A 96 4.70 16.78 -7.49
N LEU A 97 5.56 16.38 -6.54
CA LEU A 97 5.30 16.58 -5.11
C LEU A 97 5.37 18.06 -4.71
N LEU A 98 6.38 18.79 -5.21
CA LEU A 98 6.52 20.23 -4.96
C LEU A 98 5.31 21.01 -5.49
N ALA A 99 4.78 20.62 -6.65
CA ALA A 99 3.59 21.25 -7.23
C ALA A 99 2.33 21.14 -6.32
N ILE A 100 2.30 20.16 -5.41
CA ILE A 100 1.21 19.99 -4.43
C ILE A 100 1.65 20.31 -2.99
N GLY A 101 2.74 21.07 -2.81
CA GLY A 101 3.23 21.49 -1.50
C GLY A 101 3.75 20.34 -0.62
N CYS A 102 4.20 19.25 -1.24
CA CYS A 102 4.68 18.06 -0.55
C CYS A 102 6.17 17.80 -0.83
N GLU A 103 6.81 17.06 0.07
CA GLU A 103 8.16 16.55 -0.10
C GLU A 103 8.25 15.05 0.19
N LEU A 104 9.31 14.41 -0.34
CA LEU A 104 9.56 12.99 -0.16
C LEU A 104 9.96 12.67 1.28
N VAL A 105 9.36 11.64 1.84
CA VAL A 105 9.87 10.93 3.01
C VAL A 105 10.55 9.66 2.54
N LYS A 106 11.87 9.59 2.74
CA LYS A 106 12.70 8.49 2.27
C LYS A 106 12.34 7.17 2.96
N ILE A 107 12.06 6.15 2.16
CA ILE A 107 11.80 4.78 2.60
C ILE A 107 13.01 3.89 2.29
N ILE A 108 13.23 2.87 3.12
CA ILE A 108 14.33 1.92 2.90
C ILE A 108 14.06 1.08 1.64
N GLY A 109 15.07 0.96 0.76
CA GLY A 109 15.02 0.20 -0.48
C GLY A 109 15.50 -1.26 -0.36
N ASP A 110 14.82 -2.05 0.48
CA ASP A 110 15.15 -3.46 0.78
C ASP A 110 14.15 -4.46 0.19
N GLY A 111 13.36 -4.03 -0.80
CA GLY A 111 12.24 -4.81 -1.36
C GLY A 111 10.95 -4.75 -0.53
N ASN A 112 10.96 -4.16 0.66
CA ASN A 112 9.77 -3.91 1.47
C ASN A 112 9.17 -2.51 1.29
N CYS A 113 9.69 -1.71 0.36
CA CYS A 113 9.40 -0.28 0.25
C CYS A 113 7.89 0.06 0.23
N LEU A 114 7.05 -0.71 -0.48
CA LEU A 114 5.60 -0.52 -0.45
C LEU A 114 5.04 -0.61 0.98
N PHE A 115 5.33 -1.72 1.66
CA PHE A 115 4.83 -1.98 3.01
C PHE A 115 5.44 -1.04 4.06
N ARG A 116 6.70 -0.64 3.88
CA ARG A 116 7.36 0.37 4.73
C ARG A 116 6.75 1.77 4.56
N SER A 117 6.41 2.16 3.34
CA SER A 117 5.75 3.44 3.06
C SER A 117 4.34 3.50 3.66
N ILE A 118 3.57 2.41 3.53
CA ILE A 118 2.26 2.25 4.16
C ILE A 118 2.38 2.26 5.69
N SER A 119 3.35 1.53 6.24
CA SER A 119 3.65 1.51 7.66
C SER A 119 3.99 2.91 8.19
N TYR A 120 4.79 3.68 7.46
CA TYR A 120 5.07 5.07 7.82
C TYR A 120 3.80 5.95 7.80
N ASN A 121 2.94 5.81 6.79
CA ASN A 121 1.68 6.56 6.74
C ASN A 121 0.74 6.23 7.92
N LEU A 122 0.64 4.96 8.30
CA LEU A 122 -0.26 4.51 9.35
C LEU A 122 0.30 4.73 10.76
N PHE A 123 1.62 4.69 10.93
CA PHE A 123 2.26 4.62 12.25
C PHE A 123 3.33 5.69 12.50
N GLY A 124 3.68 6.49 11.50
CA GLY A 124 4.86 7.37 11.52
C GLY A 124 6.19 6.61 11.58
N LYS A 125 6.18 5.27 11.44
CA LYS A 125 7.36 4.41 11.58
C LYS A 125 7.35 3.31 10.52
N GLN A 126 8.50 3.05 9.89
CA GLN A 126 8.62 2.00 8.86
C GLN A 126 8.68 0.57 9.44
N ILE A 127 8.97 0.42 10.74
CA ILE A 127 9.30 -0.87 11.38
C ILE A 127 8.16 -1.90 11.33
N TYR A 128 6.91 -1.46 11.23
CA TYR A 128 5.74 -2.35 11.18
C TYR A 128 5.43 -2.91 9.77
N HIS A 129 6.36 -2.84 8.82
CA HIS A 129 6.12 -3.27 7.43
C HIS A 129 5.72 -4.75 7.30
N MET A 130 6.27 -5.66 8.11
CA MET A 130 5.88 -7.07 8.07
C MET A 130 4.46 -7.31 8.58
N TYR A 131 3.98 -6.50 9.53
CA TYR A 131 2.59 -6.55 9.96
C TYR A 131 1.64 -6.16 8.82
N ILE A 132 1.96 -5.06 8.12
CA ILE A 132 1.20 -4.63 6.92
C ILE A 132 1.22 -5.71 5.83
N ARG A 133 2.38 -6.30 5.54
CA ARG A 133 2.53 -7.39 4.57
C ARG A 133 1.66 -8.60 4.94
N GLN A 134 1.65 -9.00 6.20
CA GLN A 134 0.82 -10.12 6.64
C GLN A 134 -0.67 -9.79 6.49
N ALA A 135 -1.11 -8.61 6.93
CA ALA A 135 -2.50 -8.19 6.84
C ALA A 135 -2.99 -8.20 5.39
N CYS A 136 -2.14 -7.74 4.46
CA CYS A 136 -2.35 -7.81 3.03
C CYS A 136 -2.57 -9.25 2.52
N VAL A 137 -1.67 -10.17 2.88
CA VAL A 137 -1.76 -11.58 2.48
C VAL A 137 -3.01 -12.25 3.05
N ASP A 138 -3.32 -12.01 4.32
CA ASP A 138 -4.50 -12.59 4.96
C ASP A 138 -5.79 -12.10 4.30
N TYR A 139 -5.87 -10.81 3.94
CA TYR A 139 -7.00 -10.27 3.20
C TYR A 139 -7.14 -10.99 1.84
N MET A 140 -6.06 -11.10 1.08
CA MET A 140 -6.08 -11.79 -0.22
C MET A 140 -6.48 -13.27 -0.09
N LEU A 141 -6.11 -13.94 1.00
CA LEU A 141 -6.53 -15.33 1.26
C LEU A 141 -8.01 -15.44 1.65
N ASN A 142 -8.53 -14.50 2.44
CA ASN A 142 -9.94 -14.47 2.83
C ASN A 142 -10.86 -14.18 1.65
N TYR A 143 -10.40 -13.37 0.70
CA TYR A 143 -11.11 -13.05 -0.53
C TYR A 143 -10.47 -13.73 -1.74
N LYS A 144 -10.02 -14.98 -1.57
CA LYS A 144 -9.26 -15.73 -2.58
C LYS A 144 -9.90 -15.66 -3.96
N ASP A 145 -11.21 -15.88 -4.06
CA ASP A 145 -11.90 -15.94 -5.35
C ASP A 145 -11.83 -14.60 -6.11
N GLU A 146 -11.69 -13.47 -5.41
CA GLU A 146 -11.53 -12.15 -6.01
C GLU A 146 -10.09 -11.87 -6.50
N TYR A 147 -9.09 -12.53 -5.90
CA TYR A 147 -7.68 -12.32 -6.23
C TYR A 147 -7.11 -13.40 -7.15
N SER A 148 -7.58 -14.64 -7.05
CA SER A 148 -7.05 -15.75 -7.84
C SER A 148 -7.34 -15.60 -9.32
N ILE A 149 -8.36 -14.82 -9.70
CA ILE A 149 -8.70 -14.53 -11.11
C ILE A 149 -7.57 -13.81 -11.88
N TYR A 150 -6.61 -13.20 -11.18
CA TYR A 150 -5.45 -12.56 -11.79
C TYR A 150 -4.29 -13.53 -12.08
N PHE A 151 -4.49 -14.82 -11.79
CA PHE A 151 -3.46 -15.83 -11.87
C PHE A 151 -3.98 -17.04 -12.65
N GLU A 152 -3.10 -17.65 -13.44
CA GLU A 152 -3.34 -18.99 -13.94
C GLU A 152 -3.43 -20.00 -12.77
N GLU A 153 -3.99 -21.17 -13.06
CA GLU A 153 -4.19 -22.22 -12.07
C GLU A 153 -2.91 -22.54 -11.28
N GLY A 154 -3.05 -22.63 -9.95
CA GLY A 154 -1.93 -22.87 -9.03
C GLY A 154 -0.97 -21.70 -8.79
N LYS A 155 -0.93 -20.66 -9.66
CA LYS A 155 0.00 -19.54 -9.51
C LYS A 155 -0.33 -18.61 -8.34
N PHE A 156 -1.61 -18.43 -8.00
CA PHE A 156 -2.03 -17.63 -6.84
C PHE A 156 -1.42 -18.14 -5.53
N THR A 157 -1.46 -19.45 -5.30
CA THR A 157 -0.86 -20.06 -4.09
C THR A 157 0.64 -19.79 -4.00
N ARG A 158 1.35 -19.84 -5.14
CA ARG A 158 2.78 -19.50 -5.19
C ARG A 158 3.01 -18.01 -4.92
N TYR A 159 2.18 -17.14 -5.49
CA TYR A 159 2.22 -15.70 -5.24
C TYR A 159 2.06 -15.37 -3.75
N ILE A 160 1.04 -15.93 -3.08
CA ILE A 160 0.81 -15.75 -1.64
C ILE A 160 2.01 -16.23 -0.81
N LYS A 161 2.55 -17.42 -1.12
CA LYS A 161 3.74 -17.95 -0.43
C LYS A 161 4.94 -17.03 -0.58
N ASN A 162 5.15 -16.48 -1.77
CA ASN A 162 6.23 -15.53 -2.01
C ASN A 162 5.99 -14.18 -1.31
N MET A 163 4.76 -13.69 -1.32
CA MET A 163 4.38 -12.40 -0.74
C MET A 163 4.57 -12.35 0.78
N LEU A 164 4.58 -13.50 1.45
CA LEU A 164 4.91 -13.61 2.88
C LEU A 164 6.39 -13.42 3.19
N ASN A 165 7.28 -13.59 2.20
CA ASN A 165 8.72 -13.50 2.42
C ASN A 165 9.16 -12.05 2.57
N ASP A 166 10.05 -11.82 3.53
CA ASP A 166 10.72 -10.53 3.70
C ASP A 166 11.48 -10.13 2.42
N GLY A 167 11.36 -8.87 2.02
CA GLY A 167 11.98 -8.34 0.80
C GLY A 167 11.28 -8.73 -0.52
N TYR A 168 10.21 -9.55 -0.51
CA TYR A 168 9.45 -9.79 -1.74
C TYR A 168 8.63 -8.56 -2.12
N TRP A 169 8.78 -8.08 -3.36
CA TRP A 169 8.20 -6.80 -3.76
C TRP A 169 6.67 -6.87 -3.75
N GLY A 170 6.06 -5.91 -3.05
CA GLY A 170 4.62 -5.69 -3.13
C GLY A 170 4.24 -5.03 -4.45
N ASP A 171 3.04 -5.32 -4.92
CA ASP A 171 2.50 -4.84 -6.18
C ASP A 171 1.15 -4.13 -5.98
N GLU A 172 0.44 -3.87 -7.07
CA GLU A 172 -0.84 -3.19 -6.99
C GLU A 172 -1.98 -4.02 -6.40
N LEU A 173 -1.90 -5.36 -6.46
CA LEU A 173 -2.86 -6.21 -5.74
C LEU A 173 -2.70 -6.01 -4.24
N CYS A 174 -1.46 -5.83 -3.78
CA CYS A 174 -1.19 -5.50 -2.39
C CYS A 174 -1.80 -4.15 -2.00
N ILE A 175 -1.67 -3.12 -2.85
CA ILE A 175 -2.25 -1.79 -2.60
C ILE A 175 -3.77 -1.88 -2.46
N LYS A 176 -4.43 -2.62 -3.36
CA LYS A 176 -5.88 -2.82 -3.30
C LYS A 176 -6.29 -3.59 -2.03
N ALA A 177 -5.61 -4.69 -1.72
CA ALA A 177 -5.86 -5.46 -0.50
C ALA A 177 -5.68 -4.61 0.76
N ILE A 178 -4.67 -3.74 0.81
CA ILE A 178 -4.45 -2.82 1.92
C ILE A 178 -5.55 -1.77 2.02
N ALA A 179 -5.96 -1.17 0.90
CA ALA A 179 -7.07 -0.22 0.88
C ALA A 179 -8.31 -0.84 1.54
N ASP A 180 -8.63 -2.08 1.19
CA ASP A 180 -9.76 -2.80 1.75
C ASP A 180 -9.56 -3.23 3.20
N THR A 181 -8.36 -3.70 3.56
CA THR A 181 -8.02 -4.18 4.91
C THR A 181 -8.16 -3.07 5.95
N PHE A 182 -7.71 -1.86 5.61
CA PHE A 182 -7.67 -0.71 6.53
C PHE A 182 -8.81 0.30 6.30
N ASP A 183 -9.74 -0.03 5.41
CA ASP A 183 -10.86 0.82 4.99
C ASP A 183 -10.42 2.26 4.66
N CYS A 184 -9.39 2.37 3.82
CA CYS A 184 -8.74 3.63 3.49
C CYS A 184 -8.61 3.83 1.99
N VAL A 185 -8.58 5.09 1.55
CA VAL A 185 -8.25 5.46 0.17
C VAL A 185 -6.73 5.62 0.06
N VAL A 186 -6.12 4.94 -0.91
CA VAL A 186 -4.69 5.10 -1.20
C VAL A 186 -4.51 6.02 -2.40
N TYR A 187 -3.80 7.13 -2.19
CA TYR A 187 -3.36 8.06 -3.23
C TYR A 187 -1.88 7.84 -3.51
N ILE A 188 -1.50 7.83 -4.78
CA ILE A 188 -0.10 7.61 -5.19
C ILE A 188 0.29 8.68 -6.20
N ILE A 189 1.23 9.54 -5.81
CA ILE A 189 1.90 10.44 -6.74
C ILE A 189 3.02 9.66 -7.42
N THR A 190 3.09 9.66 -8.74
CA THR A 190 4.04 8.85 -9.49
C THR A 190 4.94 9.69 -10.40
N SER A 191 6.10 9.15 -10.74
CA SER A 191 7.01 9.72 -11.73
C SER A 191 6.56 9.52 -13.18
N ASN A 192 5.34 9.01 -13.42
CA ASN A 192 4.81 8.82 -14.78
C ASN A 192 4.21 10.16 -15.26
N PRO A 193 4.70 10.75 -16.36
CA PRO A 193 4.20 12.03 -16.86
C PRO A 193 2.72 11.95 -17.30
N ASP A 194 2.27 10.81 -17.83
CA ASP A 194 0.89 10.64 -18.31
C ASP A 194 -0.09 10.25 -17.20
N LYS A 195 0.43 9.70 -16.09
CA LYS A 195 -0.35 9.17 -14.96
C LYS A 195 0.31 9.52 -13.64
N TRP A 196 0.35 10.81 -13.36
CA TRP A 196 1.06 11.34 -12.20
C TRP A 196 0.31 11.07 -10.88
N LEU A 197 -1.00 10.77 -10.90
CA LEU A 197 -1.80 10.42 -9.71
C LEU A 197 -2.61 9.14 -9.91
N LEU A 198 -2.51 8.20 -8.96
CA LEU A 198 -3.34 6.99 -8.87
C LEU A 198 -4.19 7.00 -7.60
N LYS A 199 -5.39 6.41 -7.67
CA LYS A 199 -6.33 6.29 -6.54
C LYS A 199 -6.86 4.86 -6.41
N TYR A 200 -6.85 4.32 -5.18
CA TYR A 200 -7.41 3.02 -4.82
C TYR A 200 -8.42 3.21 -3.71
N GLU A 201 -9.68 2.89 -3.98
CA GLU A 201 -10.77 3.02 -3.01
C GLU A 201 -11.07 1.67 -2.34
N PRO A 202 -11.45 1.68 -1.05
CA PRO A 202 -11.87 0.48 -0.35
C PRO A 202 -13.23 0.00 -0.90
N LYS A 203 -13.50 -1.30 -0.77
CA LYS A 203 -14.75 -1.95 -1.18
C LYS A 203 -15.93 -1.50 -0.30
N CYS A 204 -15.70 -1.31 1.00
CA CYS A 204 -16.72 -0.90 1.95
C CYS A 204 -17.07 0.59 1.78
N LYS A 205 -18.26 0.87 1.24
CA LYS A 205 -18.81 2.22 1.09
C LYS A 205 -19.63 2.60 2.33
N ASN A 206 -18.97 2.85 3.45
CA ASN A 206 -19.62 3.57 4.55
C ASN A 206 -19.72 5.05 4.13
N ASN A 207 -20.85 5.40 3.50
CA ASN A 207 -21.06 6.69 2.84
C ASN A 207 -21.11 7.89 3.81
N ASN A 208 -21.21 7.64 5.12
CA ASN A 208 -21.43 8.68 6.12
C ASN A 208 -20.17 9.01 6.95
N GLN A 209 -19.01 8.42 6.65
CA GLN A 209 -17.77 8.67 7.42
C GLN A 209 -16.61 9.02 6.48
N LEU A 210 -15.86 10.07 6.84
CA LEU A 210 -14.63 10.45 6.16
C LEU A 210 -13.68 9.24 6.12
N LYS A 211 -13.31 8.82 4.91
CA LYS A 211 -12.39 7.72 4.70
C LYS A 211 -10.97 8.17 4.99
N LYS A 212 -10.26 7.34 5.73
CA LYS A 212 -8.84 7.46 6.00
C LYS A 212 -8.06 7.44 4.70
N CYS A 213 -6.91 8.12 4.67
CA CYS A 213 -6.11 8.16 3.47
C CYS A 213 -4.64 7.86 3.72
N ILE A 214 -4.05 7.17 2.75
CA ILE A 214 -2.63 6.84 2.69
C ILE A 214 -2.06 7.54 1.46
N PHE A 215 -0.92 8.21 1.61
CA PHE A 215 -0.23 8.91 0.54
C PHE A 215 1.12 8.28 0.26
N LEU A 216 1.30 7.81 -0.97
CA LEU A 216 2.53 7.18 -1.43
C LEU A 216 3.17 8.01 -2.54
N ALA A 217 4.49 7.94 -2.64
CA ALA A 217 5.25 8.53 -3.73
C ALA A 217 5.97 7.41 -4.50
N TYR A 218 5.75 7.30 -5.81
CA TYR A 218 6.19 6.14 -6.60
C TYR A 218 7.13 6.53 -7.73
N SER A 219 8.40 6.18 -7.56
CA SER A 219 9.41 6.25 -8.63
C SER A 219 9.23 5.03 -9.56
N SER A 220 8.27 5.10 -10.47
CA SER A 220 7.76 3.94 -11.21
C SER A 220 8.81 3.31 -12.14
N PRO A 221 9.02 1.97 -12.16
CA PRO A 221 8.36 0.94 -11.36
C PRO A 221 9.16 0.45 -10.14
N ILE A 222 10.06 1.28 -9.63
CA ILE A 222 11.21 0.81 -8.86
C ILE A 222 10.97 0.89 -7.36
N HIS A 223 10.43 2.00 -6.88
CA HIS A 223 10.48 2.30 -5.46
C HIS A 223 9.29 3.13 -4.98
N TYR A 224 8.77 2.74 -3.81
CA TYR A 224 7.78 3.52 -3.06
C TYR A 224 8.44 4.24 -1.90
N ASP A 225 8.35 5.56 -1.92
CA ASP A 225 8.58 6.44 -0.79
C ASP A 225 7.23 6.84 -0.15
N SER A 226 7.28 7.54 0.97
CA SER A 226 6.13 8.26 1.52
C SER A 226 6.27 9.76 1.20
N LEU A 227 5.27 10.56 1.55
CA LEU A 227 5.29 12.01 1.38
C LEU A 227 4.75 12.71 2.62
N LYS A 228 5.11 13.98 2.79
CA LYS A 228 4.60 14.85 3.85
C LYS A 228 4.46 16.27 3.32
N LEU A 229 3.62 17.06 3.99
CA LEU A 229 3.53 18.50 3.73
C LEU A 229 4.83 19.20 4.09
N ILE A 230 5.22 20.15 3.25
CA ILE A 230 6.28 21.09 3.55
C ILE A 230 5.71 22.02 4.64
N LYS A 231 6.34 22.04 5.82
CA LYS A 231 6.01 23.04 6.83
C LYS A 231 6.55 24.37 6.34
N MET A 232 5.64 25.31 6.03
CA MET A 232 6.00 26.71 5.80
C MET A 232 6.38 27.38 7.11
#